data_AF-A0A9E0G0P6-F1
#
_entry.id   AF-A0A9E0G0P6-F1
#
_cell.length_a   1.000
_cell.length_b   1.000
_cell.length_c   1.000
_cell.angle_alpha   90.00
_cell.angle_beta   90.00
_cell.angle_gamma   90.00
#
_symmetry.space_group_name_H-M   'P 1'
#
loop_
_entity.id
_entity.type
_entity.pdbx_description
1 polymer ?
#
loop_
_entity_poly.entity_id
_entity_poly.type
_entity_poly.pdbx_seq_one_letter_code
_entity_poly.pdbx_strand_id
1 'polypeptide(L)'
;MSEKILKATHEGEINIGNSVIPCAVLENGERVITQSGFMRALGRARQAKGRQHYKGDVNLPAFITAQNLKPFVSSVLEVTSSQKEIIFLNGNRAFSYSADLLPEVCDVFIKAERAGALKRNQKHIADQAHIIMKGLAHVGIAGLIDEATGYQEVRDKKALQAILDKYLQDHARKWAKTFPDEFWIKLIKVKGYPSYMALKRPSFVGHWVNDIIYDRIKPGIRKKLNELNPRLPETGRRKKINTQYFTEDYGLPELKDHLKGVMILMDAAGGSEVQFNRMLNRALPKYGDTIEMPLEGDS
;
A
#
# COMPACT_ATOMS: atom_id res chain seq x y z
N MET A 1 -8.71 29.24 -8.77
CA MET A 1 -8.85 27.84 -9.22
C MET A 1 -8.83 26.97 -7.98
N SER A 2 -9.82 26.12 -7.76
CA SER A 2 -9.80 25.20 -6.61
C SER A 2 -8.67 24.19 -6.80
N GLU A 3 -7.68 24.19 -5.91
CA GLU A 3 -6.62 23.18 -5.91
C GLU A 3 -7.24 21.78 -5.89
N LYS A 4 -6.82 20.94 -6.84
CA LYS A 4 -7.27 19.56 -6.94
C LYS A 4 -6.80 18.80 -5.70
N ILE A 5 -7.73 18.21 -4.95
CA ILE A 5 -7.40 17.36 -3.81
C ILE A 5 -6.73 16.08 -4.33
N LEU A 6 -5.48 15.86 -3.92
CA LEU A 6 -4.68 14.71 -4.34
C LEU A 6 -5.07 13.44 -3.57
N LYS A 7 -5.01 12.30 -4.25
CA LYS A 7 -5.28 10.98 -3.67
C LYS A 7 -3.99 10.25 -3.33
N ALA A 8 -3.98 9.54 -2.20
CA ALA A 8 -2.93 8.61 -1.85
C ALA A 8 -2.95 7.41 -2.79
N THR A 9 -1.78 7.04 -3.32
CA THR A 9 -1.57 5.79 -4.06
C THR A 9 -1.00 4.70 -3.16
N HIS A 10 -0.23 5.10 -2.14
CA HIS A 10 0.38 4.22 -1.16
C HIS A 10 0.24 4.82 0.23
N GLU A 11 0.04 3.97 1.22
CA GLU A 11 -0.02 4.33 2.64
C GLU A 11 0.93 3.44 3.43
N GLY A 12 1.46 3.97 4.53
CA GLY A 12 2.33 3.20 5.41
C GLY A 12 2.64 3.93 6.71
N GLU A 13 3.51 3.33 7.51
CA GLU A 13 3.96 3.87 8.77
C GLU A 13 5.49 3.86 8.83
N ILE A 14 6.08 4.99 9.25
CA ILE A 14 7.51 5.11 9.49
C ILE A 14 7.75 4.88 10.99
N ASN A 15 8.62 3.93 11.31
CA ASN A 15 9.04 3.63 12.67
C ASN A 15 10.42 4.25 12.94
N ILE A 16 10.48 5.27 13.79
CA ILE A 16 11.73 5.94 14.20
C ILE A 16 11.76 6.04 15.72
N GLY A 17 12.72 5.34 16.34
CA GLY A 17 12.78 5.22 17.80
C GLY A 17 11.46 4.63 18.34
N ASN A 18 10.79 5.37 19.22
CA ASN A 18 9.50 4.99 19.79
C ASN A 18 8.30 5.64 19.07
N SER A 19 8.53 6.32 17.93
CA SER A 19 7.49 6.99 17.16
C SER A 19 7.06 6.15 15.97
N VAL A 20 5.75 6.04 15.81
CA VAL A 20 5.07 5.51 14.62
C VAL A 20 4.42 6.68 13.89
N ILE A 21 4.84 6.95 12.66
CA ILE A 21 4.45 8.12 11.89
C ILE A 21 3.70 7.68 10.63
N PRO A 22 2.37 7.83 10.57
CA PRO A 22 1.59 7.53 9.38
C PRO A 22 1.94 8.46 8.21
N CYS A 23 2.25 7.89 7.07
CA CYS A 23 2.68 8.57 5.85
C CYS A 23 1.98 8.02 4.60
N ALA A 24 2.03 8.79 3.52
CA ALA A 24 1.50 8.38 2.23
C ALA A 24 2.33 8.93 1.06
N VAL A 25 2.19 8.28 -0.10
CA VAL A 25 2.65 8.78 -1.40
C VAL A 25 1.42 9.16 -2.22
N LEU A 26 1.38 10.37 -2.75
CA LEU A 26 0.26 10.90 -3.53
C LEU A 26 0.38 10.55 -5.01
N GLU A 27 -0.70 10.78 -5.78
CA GLU A 27 -0.76 10.51 -7.23
C GLU A 27 0.31 11.27 -8.06
N ASN A 28 0.82 12.38 -7.55
CA ASN A 28 1.90 13.16 -8.17
C ASN A 28 3.31 12.74 -7.68
N GLY A 29 3.41 11.68 -6.88
CA GLY A 29 4.67 11.22 -6.28
C GLY A 29 5.11 11.97 -5.02
N GLU A 30 4.35 12.97 -4.58
CA GLU A 30 4.67 13.71 -3.35
C GLU A 30 4.54 12.82 -2.11
N ARG A 31 5.51 12.91 -1.21
CA ARG A 31 5.53 12.18 0.06
C ARG A 31 5.01 13.06 1.17
N VAL A 32 4.01 12.57 1.90
CA VAL A 32 3.33 13.37 2.91
C VAL A 32 3.18 12.63 4.23
N ILE A 33 3.14 13.39 5.32
CA ILE A 33 2.88 12.91 6.69
C ILE A 33 1.57 13.56 7.16
N THR A 34 0.69 12.76 7.78
CA THR A 34 -0.55 13.32 8.34
C THR A 34 -0.27 14.34 9.43
N GLN A 35 -1.11 15.36 9.55
CA GLN A 35 -1.01 16.33 10.65
C GLN A 35 -0.98 15.63 12.03
N SER A 36 -1.80 14.58 12.21
CA SER A 36 -1.80 13.79 13.45
C SER A 36 -0.50 13.02 13.67
N GLY A 37 0.05 12.42 12.60
CA GLY A 37 1.32 11.70 12.66
C GLY A 37 2.47 12.63 12.99
N PHE A 38 2.52 13.79 12.33
CA PHE A 38 3.51 14.84 12.56
C PHE A 38 3.52 15.32 14.02
N MET A 39 2.34 15.59 14.57
CA MET A 39 2.21 16.03 15.96
C MET A 39 2.66 14.96 16.96
N ARG A 40 2.26 13.69 16.73
CA ARG A 40 2.67 12.56 17.58
C ARG A 40 4.16 12.30 17.50
N ALA A 41 4.74 12.41 16.31
CA ALA A 41 6.18 12.27 16.08
C ALA A 41 6.95 13.21 17.00
N LEU A 42 6.55 14.48 17.09
CA LEU A 42 7.15 15.51 17.94
C LEU A 42 6.78 15.40 19.44
N GLY A 43 6.16 14.30 19.87
CA GLY A 43 5.75 14.10 21.27
C GLY A 43 4.56 14.95 21.71
N ARG A 44 3.78 15.52 20.77
CA ARG A 44 2.61 16.35 21.08
C ARG A 44 1.32 15.55 20.96
N ALA A 45 0.34 15.93 21.80
CA ALA A 45 -1.01 15.38 21.71
C ALA A 45 -1.66 15.75 20.36
N ARG A 46 -2.56 14.89 19.86
CA ARG A 46 -3.38 15.16 18.67
C ARG A 46 -4.19 16.45 18.89
N GLN A 47 -4.29 17.32 17.88
CA GLN A 47 -5.23 18.43 17.94
C GLN A 47 -6.68 17.89 18.01
N ALA A 48 -7.48 18.44 18.91
CA ALA A 48 -8.89 18.07 19.06
C ALA A 48 -9.65 18.24 17.73
N LYS A 49 -10.58 17.33 17.42
CA LYS A 49 -11.50 17.46 16.27
C LYS A 49 -12.24 18.80 16.41
N GLY A 50 -12.05 19.70 15.45
CA GLY A 50 -12.76 21.00 15.41
C GLY A 50 -11.90 22.25 15.21
N ARG A 51 -10.57 22.17 15.33
CA ARG A 51 -9.68 23.25 14.84
C ARG A 51 -9.48 23.12 13.33
N GLN A 52 -10.56 23.29 12.58
CA GLN A 52 -10.50 23.49 11.14
C GLN A 52 -9.95 24.90 10.89
N HIS A 53 -8.84 24.98 10.17
CA HIS A 53 -8.29 26.21 9.59
C HIS A 53 -7.80 27.28 10.57
N TYR A 54 -6.48 27.45 10.65
CA TYR A 54 -5.92 28.75 11.03
C TYR A 54 -5.99 29.66 9.80
N LYS A 55 -7.02 30.51 9.70
CA LYS A 55 -7.05 31.63 8.76
C LYS A 55 -6.12 32.72 9.30
N GLY A 56 -4.83 32.62 9.00
CA GLY A 56 -3.86 33.67 9.24
C GLY A 56 -2.88 33.73 8.07
N ASP A 57 -2.42 34.92 7.72
CA ASP A 57 -1.63 35.25 6.51
C ASP A 57 -0.30 34.48 6.34
N VAL A 58 0.06 33.63 7.30
CA VAL A 58 1.17 32.68 7.16
C VAL A 58 0.67 31.33 7.68
N ASN A 59 0.56 30.36 6.78
CA ASN A 59 0.01 29.02 7.02
C ASN A 59 0.98 28.13 7.84
N LEU A 60 1.62 28.73 8.85
CA LEU A 60 2.57 28.09 9.75
C LEU A 60 1.82 27.15 10.70
N PRO A 61 2.18 25.86 10.73
CA PRO A 61 1.60 24.92 11.64
C PRO A 61 1.76 25.37 13.10
N ALA A 62 0.77 25.08 13.93
CA ALA A 62 0.71 25.47 15.35
C ALA A 62 1.87 24.96 16.24
N PHE A 63 2.86 24.28 15.66
CA PHE A 63 4.07 23.82 16.34
C PHE A 63 5.29 24.74 16.13
N ILE A 64 5.32 25.60 15.11
CA ILE A 64 6.43 26.55 14.88
C ILE A 64 6.02 28.02 15.05
N THR A 65 4.78 28.31 15.47
CA THR A 65 4.28 29.69 15.66
C THR A 65 4.75 30.37 16.96
N ALA A 66 5.47 29.67 17.84
CA ALA A 66 5.92 30.23 19.11
C ALA A 66 6.96 31.34 18.88
N GLN A 67 6.77 32.51 19.50
CA GLN A 67 7.64 33.68 19.34
C GLN A 67 9.13 33.39 19.57
N ASN A 68 9.44 32.50 20.52
CA ASN A 68 10.81 32.11 20.84
C ASN A 68 11.46 31.19 19.78
N LEU A 69 10.68 30.65 18.85
CA LEU A 69 11.17 29.81 17.74
C LEU A 69 11.36 30.60 16.45
N LYS A 70 10.69 31.75 16.29
CA LYS A 70 10.76 32.60 15.08
C LYS A 70 12.18 32.86 14.57
N PRO A 71 13.19 33.15 15.41
CA PRO A 71 14.56 33.39 14.91
C PRO A 71 15.22 32.19 14.23
N PHE A 72 14.68 30.99 14.44
CA PHE A 72 15.25 29.73 13.92
C PHE A 72 14.44 29.15 12.76
N VAL A 73 13.28 29.74 12.43
CA VAL A 73 12.43 29.34 11.30
C VAL A 73 12.94 30.05 10.04
N SER A 74 13.32 29.29 9.01
CA SER A 74 13.72 29.86 7.73
C SER A 74 12.51 30.34 6.92
N SER A 75 12.70 31.33 6.04
CA SER A 75 11.63 31.78 5.13
C SER A 75 11.12 30.68 4.20
N VAL A 76 12.00 29.74 3.81
CA VAL A 76 11.64 28.53 3.04
C VAL A 76 10.69 27.64 3.84
N LEU A 77 10.88 27.53 5.15
CA LEU A 77 10.02 26.75 6.04
C LEU A 77 8.63 27.38 6.15
N GLU A 78 8.54 28.71 6.16
CA GLU A 78 7.24 29.42 6.19
C GLU A 78 6.39 29.07 4.98
N VAL A 79 7.00 28.98 3.78
CA VAL A 79 6.32 28.66 2.53
C VAL A 79 5.95 27.17 2.43
N THR A 80 6.88 26.28 2.78
CA THR A 80 6.72 24.81 2.64
C THR A 80 5.84 24.18 3.73
N SER A 81 5.53 24.93 4.79
CA SER A 81 4.72 24.46 5.92
C SER A 81 3.20 24.46 5.69
N SER A 82 2.76 24.81 4.48
CA SER A 82 1.36 24.84 4.09
C SER A 82 0.71 23.46 4.21
N GLN A 83 -0.40 23.42 4.95
CA GLN A 83 -1.19 22.21 5.12
C GLN A 83 -1.94 21.87 3.84
N LYS A 84 -1.91 20.60 3.42
CA LYS A 84 -2.63 20.08 2.23
C LYS A 84 -3.73 19.10 2.64
N GLU A 85 -4.92 19.26 2.06
CA GLU A 85 -5.98 18.26 2.16
C GLU A 85 -5.73 17.13 1.15
N ILE A 86 -5.84 15.88 1.59
CA ILE A 86 -5.63 14.67 0.79
C ILE A 86 -6.76 13.66 1.01
N ILE A 87 -6.91 12.72 0.08
CA ILE A 87 -7.83 11.58 0.18
C ILE A 87 -7.01 10.28 0.31
N PHE A 88 -7.28 9.50 1.36
CA PHE A 88 -6.69 8.19 1.57
C PHE A 88 -7.32 7.09 0.71
N LEU A 89 -6.69 5.92 0.64
CA LEU A 89 -7.14 4.71 -0.07
C LEU A 89 -8.53 4.25 0.41
N ASN A 90 -8.84 4.46 1.69
CA ASN A 90 -10.16 4.18 2.26
C ASN A 90 -11.22 5.26 1.97
N GLY A 91 -10.87 6.31 1.21
CA GLY A 91 -11.74 7.44 0.86
C GLY A 91 -11.83 8.52 1.95
N ASN A 92 -11.19 8.35 3.10
CA ASN A 92 -11.20 9.35 4.17
C ASN A 92 -10.33 10.55 3.79
N ARG A 93 -10.82 11.75 4.12
CA ARG A 93 -10.05 12.98 3.96
C ARG A 93 -9.23 13.28 5.20
N ALA A 94 -8.03 13.79 4.99
CA ALA A 94 -7.17 14.25 6.07
C ALA A 94 -6.28 15.40 5.62
N PHE A 95 -5.79 16.14 6.59
CA PHE A 95 -4.76 17.12 6.35
C PHE A 95 -3.36 16.53 6.58
N SER A 96 -2.43 16.96 5.74
CA SER A 96 -1.05 16.48 5.70
C SER A 96 -0.06 17.62 5.46
N TYR A 97 1.21 17.30 5.69
CA TYR A 97 2.37 18.14 5.38
C TYR A 97 3.33 17.36 4.48
N SER A 98 4.17 18.06 3.72
CA SER A 98 5.30 17.42 3.05
C SER A 98 6.15 16.65 4.07
N ALA A 99 6.62 15.47 3.69
CA ALA A 99 7.50 14.67 4.53
C ALA A 99 8.82 15.41 4.84
N ASP A 100 9.29 16.25 3.91
CA ASP A 100 10.50 17.07 4.05
C ASP A 100 10.39 18.13 5.16
N LEU A 101 9.16 18.43 5.61
CA LEU A 101 8.92 19.37 6.70
C LEU A 101 9.39 18.81 8.05
N LEU A 102 9.40 17.49 8.24
CA LEU A 102 9.70 16.89 9.53
C LEU A 102 11.15 17.14 9.98
N PRO A 103 12.19 16.87 9.16
CA PRO A 103 13.58 17.21 9.50
C PRO A 103 13.78 18.70 9.79
N GLU A 104 13.21 19.57 8.95
CA GLU A 104 13.34 21.02 9.11
C GLU A 104 12.78 21.51 10.44
N VAL A 105 11.60 21.00 10.84
CA VAL A 105 11.01 21.35 12.13
C VAL A 105 11.83 20.80 13.29
N CYS A 106 12.38 19.59 13.16
CA CYS A 106 13.28 19.05 14.17
C CYS A 106 14.50 19.96 14.35
N ASP A 107 15.09 20.44 13.26
CA ASP A 107 16.24 21.34 13.27
C ASP A 107 15.93 22.69 13.92
N VAL A 108 14.73 23.26 13.72
CA VAL A 108 14.27 24.46 14.44
C VAL A 108 14.34 24.26 15.96
N PHE A 109 13.81 23.15 16.48
CA PHE A 109 13.83 22.85 17.92
C PHE A 109 15.24 22.61 18.44
N ILE A 110 16.08 21.91 17.68
CA ILE A 110 17.49 21.64 18.05
C ILE A 110 18.31 22.94 18.09
N LYS A 111 18.14 23.83 17.10
CA LYS A 111 18.81 25.15 17.08
C LYS A 111 18.35 26.03 18.24
N ALA A 112 17.04 26.08 18.50
CA ALA A 112 16.49 26.84 19.61
C ALA A 112 16.97 26.30 20.97
N GLU A 113 17.15 24.98 21.10
CA GLU A 113 17.72 24.36 22.30
C GLU A 113 19.17 24.79 22.52
N ARG A 114 20.01 24.69 21.47
CA ARG A 114 21.42 25.11 21.52
C ARG A 114 21.59 26.58 21.89
N ALA A 115 20.65 27.42 21.48
CA ALA A 115 20.62 28.84 21.83
C ALA A 115 20.01 29.14 23.20
N GLY A 116 19.55 28.13 23.96
CA GLY A 116 18.88 28.32 25.25
C GLY A 116 17.50 28.99 25.16
N ALA A 117 16.91 29.06 23.96
CA ALA A 117 15.67 29.80 23.69
C ALA A 117 14.40 28.98 23.99
N LEU A 118 14.51 27.70 24.32
CA LEU A 118 13.36 26.82 24.58
C LEU A 118 12.73 27.06 25.95
N LYS A 119 11.40 27.06 25.97
CA LYS A 119 10.62 27.02 27.21
C LYS A 119 10.66 25.62 27.83
N ARG A 120 10.40 25.52 29.14
CA ARG A 120 10.38 24.23 29.87
C ARG A 120 9.48 23.18 29.24
N ASN A 121 8.32 23.59 28.72
CA ASN A 121 7.36 22.70 28.05
C ASN A 121 7.74 22.37 26.59
N GLN A 122 8.84 22.90 26.05
CA GLN A 122 9.34 22.58 24.70
C GLN A 122 10.56 21.65 24.72
N LYS A 123 11.22 21.46 25.87
CA LYS A 123 12.42 20.62 25.98
C LYS A 123 12.18 19.17 25.51
N HIS A 124 11.07 18.57 25.92
CA HIS A 124 10.68 17.22 25.46
C HIS A 124 10.52 17.11 23.94
N ILE A 125 10.19 18.21 23.25
CA ILE A 125 10.07 18.24 21.79
C ILE A 125 11.46 18.24 21.16
N ALA A 126 12.43 18.93 21.74
CA ALA A 126 13.82 18.90 21.29
C ALA A 126 14.47 17.53 21.51
N ASP A 127 14.24 16.90 22.66
CA ASP A 127 14.68 15.52 22.92
C ASP A 127 14.16 14.58 21.82
N GLN A 128 12.87 14.71 21.48
CA GLN A 128 12.23 13.91 20.45
C GLN A 128 12.75 14.26 19.04
N ALA A 129 13.04 15.53 18.77
CA ALA A 129 13.65 15.99 17.52
C ALA A 129 15.04 15.36 17.31
N HIS A 130 15.86 15.26 18.36
CA HIS A 130 17.16 14.57 18.29
C HIS A 130 17.00 13.08 17.96
N ILE A 131 16.04 12.39 18.59
CA ILE A 131 15.74 10.98 18.32
C ILE A 131 15.35 10.79 16.86
N ILE A 132 14.45 11.65 16.35
CA ILE A 132 13.99 11.59 14.97
C ILE A 132 15.16 11.84 14.01
N MET A 133 15.93 12.91 14.20
CA MET A 133 17.06 13.25 13.32
C MET A 133 18.12 12.14 13.30
N LYS A 134 18.43 11.55 14.45
CA LYS A 134 19.38 10.42 14.52
C LYS A 134 18.84 9.20 13.78
N GLY A 135 17.57 8.86 13.98
CA GLY A 135 16.94 7.72 13.29
C GLY A 135 16.87 7.92 11.77
N LEU A 136 16.51 9.11 11.31
CA LEU A 136 16.52 9.47 9.89
C LEU A 136 17.92 9.36 9.29
N ALA A 137 18.97 9.80 10.00
CA ALA A 137 20.35 9.66 9.53
C ALA A 137 20.77 8.20 9.40
N HIS A 138 20.44 7.33 10.37
CA HIS A 138 20.73 5.90 10.28
C HIS A 138 20.04 5.23 9.10
N VAL A 139 18.75 5.50 8.89
CA VAL A 139 17.98 4.97 7.75
C VAL A 139 18.51 5.56 6.43
N GLY A 140 18.84 6.84 6.40
CA GLY A 140 19.40 7.52 5.23
C GLY A 140 20.74 6.91 4.78
N ILE A 141 21.67 6.65 5.71
CA ILE A 141 22.94 5.98 5.39
C ILE A 141 22.69 4.57 4.85
N ALA A 142 21.81 3.79 5.49
CA ALA A 142 21.48 2.45 5.03
C ALA A 142 20.86 2.47 3.62
N GLY A 143 19.91 3.38 3.37
CA GLY A 143 19.28 3.57 2.06
C GLY A 143 20.27 4.00 0.98
N LEU A 144 21.18 4.92 1.28
CA LEU A 144 22.23 5.35 0.35
C LEU A 144 23.20 4.21 0.01
N ILE A 145 23.55 3.37 0.99
CA ILE A 145 24.37 2.18 0.73
C ILE A 145 23.59 1.17 -0.14
N ASP A 146 22.31 0.93 0.17
CA ASP A 146 21.46 0.03 -0.60
C ASP A 146 21.30 0.49 -2.06
N GLU A 147 21.16 1.80 -2.29
CA GLU A 147 21.11 2.41 -3.62
C GLU A 147 22.46 2.30 -4.35
N ALA A 148 23.56 2.69 -3.69
CA ALA A 148 24.90 2.69 -4.28
C ALA A 148 25.42 1.28 -4.60
N THR A 149 24.98 0.27 -3.84
CA THR A 149 25.38 -1.14 -4.04
C THR A 149 24.39 -1.94 -4.90
N GLY A 150 23.22 -1.37 -5.20
CA GLY A 150 22.10 -2.09 -5.83
C GLY A 150 21.46 -3.15 -4.91
N TYR A 151 21.77 -3.15 -3.60
CA TYR A 151 21.20 -4.09 -2.64
C TYR A 151 19.68 -3.93 -2.48
N GLN A 152 19.11 -2.78 -2.84
CA GLN A 152 17.66 -2.56 -2.88
C GLN A 152 16.95 -3.62 -3.72
N GLU A 153 17.46 -3.95 -4.91
CA GLU A 153 16.86 -4.99 -5.76
C GLU A 153 16.96 -6.39 -5.13
N VAL A 154 18.09 -6.68 -4.47
CA VAL A 154 18.32 -7.97 -3.81
C VAL A 154 17.36 -8.12 -2.63
N ARG A 155 17.15 -7.05 -1.86
CA ARG A 155 16.21 -7.00 -0.75
C ARG A 155 14.78 -7.23 -1.23
N ASP A 156 14.37 -6.57 -2.31
CA ASP A 156 13.03 -6.74 -2.88
C ASP A 156 12.82 -8.16 -3.43
N LYS A 157 13.83 -8.74 -4.10
CA LYS A 157 13.83 -10.13 -4.54
C LYS A 157 13.72 -11.11 -3.37
N LYS A 158 14.50 -10.90 -2.30
CA LYS A 158 14.43 -11.73 -1.08
C LYS A 158 13.08 -11.64 -0.39
N ALA A 159 12.50 -10.44 -0.29
CA ALA A 159 11.18 -10.23 0.28
C ALA A 159 10.10 -10.95 -0.53
N LEU A 160 10.15 -10.84 -1.87
CA LEU A 160 9.27 -11.58 -2.75
C LEU A 160 9.44 -13.10 -2.59
N GLN A 161 10.69 -13.59 -2.54
CA GLN A 161 10.98 -15.00 -2.38
C GLN A 161 10.41 -15.54 -1.07
N ALA A 162 10.59 -14.81 0.04
CA ALA A 162 10.03 -15.20 1.34
C ALA A 162 8.48 -15.28 1.32
N ILE A 163 7.81 -14.41 0.56
CA ILE A 163 6.36 -14.52 0.32
C ILE A 163 6.08 -15.83 -0.45
N LEU A 164 6.77 -16.06 -1.56
CA LEU A 164 6.54 -17.24 -2.40
C LEU A 164 6.77 -18.55 -1.64
N ASP A 165 7.83 -18.65 -0.84
CA ASP A 165 8.18 -19.82 -0.03
C ASP A 165 7.09 -20.16 0.99
N LYS A 166 6.37 -19.14 1.49
CA LYS A 166 5.24 -19.34 2.40
C LYS A 166 4.03 -19.94 1.69
N TYR A 167 3.81 -19.58 0.42
CA TYR A 167 2.63 -20.00 -0.35
C TYR A 167 2.85 -21.27 -1.17
N LEU A 168 4.06 -21.49 -1.68
CA LEU A 168 4.40 -22.53 -2.63
C LEU A 168 5.54 -23.41 -2.12
N GLN A 169 5.54 -24.66 -2.54
CA GLN A 169 6.59 -25.63 -2.27
C GLN A 169 7.10 -26.23 -3.59
N ASP A 170 8.33 -26.76 -3.57
CA ASP A 170 8.99 -27.24 -4.78
C ASP A 170 8.37 -28.53 -5.34
N HIS A 171 7.73 -29.32 -4.49
CA HIS A 171 7.19 -30.63 -4.85
C HIS A 171 5.66 -30.65 -4.85
N ALA A 172 5.07 -31.17 -5.93
CA ALA A 172 3.63 -31.34 -6.00
C ALA A 172 3.14 -32.37 -4.98
N ARG A 173 2.21 -31.96 -4.11
CA ARG A 173 1.49 -32.87 -3.21
C ARG A 173 0.57 -33.81 -3.98
N LYS A 174 0.05 -34.83 -3.27
CA LYS A 174 -1.00 -35.70 -3.78
C LYS A 174 -2.20 -34.85 -4.20
N TRP A 175 -2.82 -35.24 -5.32
CA TRP A 175 -3.96 -34.52 -5.85
C TRP A 175 -5.10 -34.51 -4.84
N ALA A 176 -5.63 -33.31 -4.56
CA ALA A 176 -6.84 -33.09 -3.80
C ALA A 176 -7.68 -32.03 -4.52
N LYS A 177 -9.00 -32.20 -4.52
CA LYS A 177 -9.92 -31.25 -5.15
C LYS A 177 -9.87 -29.91 -4.39
N THR A 178 -9.36 -28.88 -5.05
CA THR A 178 -9.22 -27.53 -4.46
C THR A 178 -10.33 -26.59 -4.92
N PHE A 179 -10.66 -26.63 -6.21
CA PHE A 179 -11.74 -25.83 -6.80
C PHE A 179 -13.07 -26.58 -6.64
N PRO A 180 -14.05 -26.04 -5.91
CA PRO A 180 -15.38 -26.65 -5.80
C PRO A 180 -16.12 -26.58 -7.15
N ASP A 181 -17.10 -27.47 -7.38
CA ASP A 181 -17.86 -27.47 -8.64
C ASP A 181 -18.66 -26.17 -8.80
N GLU A 182 -19.13 -25.62 -7.68
CA GLU A 182 -19.85 -24.35 -7.61
C GLU A 182 -19.05 -23.19 -8.21
N PHE A 183 -17.73 -23.13 -7.97
CA PHE A 183 -16.87 -22.11 -8.57
C PHE A 183 -16.98 -22.11 -10.10
N TRP A 184 -16.96 -23.31 -10.70
CA TRP A 184 -17.02 -23.43 -12.15
C TRP A 184 -18.38 -23.03 -12.69
N ILE A 185 -19.47 -23.38 -11.99
CA ILE A 185 -20.84 -23.00 -12.34
C ILE A 185 -21.03 -21.48 -12.28
N LYS A 186 -20.50 -20.83 -11.23
CA LYS A 186 -20.57 -19.36 -11.10
C LYS A 186 -19.73 -18.66 -12.17
N LEU A 187 -18.50 -19.13 -12.42
CA LEU A 187 -17.58 -18.52 -13.38
C LEU A 187 -18.18 -18.49 -14.79
N ILE A 188 -18.71 -19.61 -15.29
CA ILE A 188 -19.28 -19.66 -16.63
C ILE A 188 -20.53 -18.77 -16.77
N LYS A 189 -21.33 -18.67 -15.71
CA LYS A 189 -22.54 -17.85 -15.68
C LYS A 189 -22.17 -16.38 -15.84
N VAL A 190 -21.17 -15.94 -15.09
CA VAL A 190 -20.61 -14.59 -15.18
C VAL A 190 -19.97 -14.33 -16.54
N LYS A 191 -19.33 -15.33 -17.15
CA LYS A 191 -18.77 -15.23 -18.51
C LYS A 191 -19.81 -15.39 -19.64
N GLY A 192 -21.10 -15.43 -19.31
CA GLY A 192 -22.20 -15.46 -20.29
C GLY A 192 -22.43 -16.80 -20.99
N TYR A 193 -21.89 -17.91 -20.47
CA TYR A 193 -22.07 -19.23 -21.07
C TYR A 193 -23.27 -19.98 -20.46
N PRO A 194 -24.07 -20.68 -21.28
CA PRO A 194 -25.34 -21.27 -20.84
C PRO A 194 -25.18 -22.53 -19.97
N SER A 195 -24.08 -23.28 -20.09
CA SER A 195 -23.86 -24.47 -19.26
C SER A 195 -22.39 -24.90 -19.20
N TYR A 196 -21.99 -25.43 -18.03
CA TYR A 196 -20.63 -25.95 -17.77
C TYR A 196 -20.37 -27.21 -18.58
N MET A 197 -21.40 -28.05 -18.73
CA MET A 197 -21.32 -29.33 -19.43
C MET A 197 -21.19 -29.15 -20.94
N ALA A 198 -21.68 -28.02 -21.48
CA ALA A 198 -21.55 -27.68 -22.90
C ALA A 198 -20.11 -27.23 -23.25
N LEU A 199 -19.36 -26.70 -22.28
CA LEU A 199 -17.97 -26.32 -22.44
C LEU A 199 -17.09 -27.57 -22.24
N LYS A 200 -16.51 -28.10 -23.32
CA LYS A 200 -15.49 -29.17 -23.28
C LYS A 200 -14.15 -28.70 -22.67
N ARG A 201 -14.18 -28.02 -21.52
CA ARG A 201 -13.08 -27.35 -20.80
C ARG A 201 -12.01 -26.78 -21.76
N PRO A 202 -12.38 -25.81 -22.61
CA PRO A 202 -11.46 -25.26 -23.59
C PRO A 202 -10.21 -24.67 -22.92
N SER A 203 -9.09 -24.64 -23.65
CA SER A 203 -7.81 -24.12 -23.17
C SER A 203 -7.91 -22.69 -22.60
N PHE A 204 -8.89 -21.90 -23.05
CA PHE A 204 -9.10 -20.53 -22.60
C PHE A 204 -9.58 -20.39 -21.16
N VAL A 205 -10.23 -21.39 -20.57
CA VAL A 205 -10.67 -21.34 -19.16
C VAL A 205 -9.48 -21.16 -18.22
N GLY A 206 -8.33 -21.71 -18.59
CA GLY A 206 -7.08 -21.50 -17.86
C GLY A 206 -6.64 -20.04 -17.82
N HIS A 207 -6.95 -19.23 -18.83
CA HIS A 207 -6.65 -17.79 -18.82
C HIS A 207 -7.48 -17.05 -17.78
N TRP A 208 -8.77 -17.39 -17.64
CA TRP A 208 -9.61 -16.80 -16.60
C TRP A 208 -9.16 -17.19 -15.20
N VAL A 209 -8.78 -18.45 -14.97
CA VAL A 209 -8.26 -18.87 -13.66
C VAL A 209 -6.94 -18.16 -13.34
N ASN A 210 -6.05 -18.00 -14.32
CA ASN A 210 -4.83 -17.20 -14.12
C ASN A 210 -5.17 -15.77 -13.69
N ASP A 211 -6.06 -15.11 -14.43
CA ASP A 211 -6.45 -13.71 -14.18
C ASP A 211 -7.15 -13.52 -12.82
N ILE A 212 -8.14 -14.35 -12.52
CA ILE A 212 -9.04 -14.17 -11.38
C ILE A 212 -8.40 -14.68 -10.09
N ILE A 213 -7.52 -15.68 -10.18
CA ILE A 213 -6.93 -16.37 -9.02
C ILE A 213 -5.44 -16.09 -8.91
N TYR A 214 -4.62 -16.63 -9.82
CA TYR A 214 -3.17 -16.67 -9.62
C TYR A 214 -2.50 -15.31 -9.75
N ASP A 215 -3.08 -14.37 -10.50
CA ASP A 215 -2.58 -12.99 -10.65
C ASP A 215 -2.99 -12.07 -9.50
N ARG A 216 -3.94 -12.51 -8.65
CA ARG A 216 -4.58 -11.67 -7.62
C ARG A 216 -4.38 -12.17 -6.19
N ILE A 217 -3.88 -13.40 -5.99
CA ILE A 217 -3.67 -13.95 -4.65
C ILE A 217 -2.45 -13.33 -3.95
N LYS A 218 -1.27 -13.40 -4.58
CA LYS A 218 -0.05 -12.72 -4.14
C LYS A 218 0.91 -12.41 -5.31
N PRO A 219 1.79 -11.41 -5.15
CA PRO A 219 2.81 -11.08 -6.15
C PRO A 219 3.63 -12.31 -6.53
N GLY A 220 3.88 -12.50 -7.83
CA GLY A 220 4.79 -13.53 -8.34
C GLY A 220 4.26 -14.96 -8.35
N ILE A 221 3.09 -15.26 -7.77
CA ILE A 221 2.55 -16.64 -7.68
C ILE A 221 2.39 -17.28 -9.05
N ARG A 222 1.73 -16.62 -10.01
CA ARG A 222 1.58 -17.16 -11.38
C ARG A 222 2.93 -17.45 -12.03
N LYS A 223 3.90 -16.55 -11.88
CA LYS A 223 5.23 -16.70 -12.46
C LYS A 223 5.92 -17.93 -11.86
N LYS A 224 5.97 -18.04 -10.53
CA LYS A 224 6.59 -19.17 -9.83
C LYS A 224 5.89 -20.50 -10.15
N LEU A 225 4.56 -20.53 -10.25
CA LEU A 225 3.82 -21.72 -10.69
C LEU A 225 4.15 -22.15 -12.12
N ASN A 226 4.42 -21.20 -13.03
CA ASN A 226 4.86 -21.52 -14.37
C ASN A 226 6.26 -22.15 -14.40
N GLU A 227 7.13 -21.73 -13.50
CA GLU A 227 8.47 -22.30 -13.32
C GLU A 227 8.42 -23.69 -12.69
N LEU A 228 7.60 -23.88 -11.64
CA LEU A 228 7.46 -25.16 -10.93
C LEU A 228 6.73 -26.24 -11.74
N ASN A 229 5.79 -25.83 -12.61
CA ASN A 229 4.93 -26.73 -13.36
C ASN A 229 4.78 -26.28 -14.81
N PRO A 230 5.88 -26.20 -15.59
CA PRO A 230 5.86 -25.66 -16.95
C PRO A 230 4.94 -26.46 -17.88
N ARG A 231 4.47 -25.80 -18.95
CA ARG A 231 3.78 -26.49 -20.03
C ARG A 231 4.80 -27.31 -20.82
N LEU A 232 4.49 -28.56 -21.07
CA LEU A 232 5.33 -29.45 -21.86
C LEU A 232 5.31 -29.00 -23.33
N PRO A 233 6.47 -28.84 -24.00
CA PRO A 233 6.54 -28.37 -25.38
C PRO A 233 5.72 -29.23 -26.36
N GLU A 234 5.71 -30.54 -26.16
CA GLU A 234 5.08 -31.50 -27.08
C GLU A 234 3.55 -31.50 -27.01
N THR A 235 2.98 -31.33 -25.81
CA THR A 235 1.54 -31.49 -25.58
C THR A 235 0.83 -30.20 -25.19
N GLY A 236 1.58 -29.14 -24.85
CA GLY A 236 1.06 -27.89 -24.29
C GLY A 236 0.40 -28.04 -22.91
N ARG A 237 0.35 -29.26 -22.35
CA ARG A 237 -0.25 -29.57 -21.05
C ARG A 237 0.77 -29.45 -19.93
N ARG A 238 0.29 -29.24 -18.71
CA ARG A 238 1.13 -29.29 -17.50
C ARG A 238 1.16 -30.71 -16.96
N LYS A 239 2.28 -31.11 -16.36
CA LYS A 239 2.46 -32.44 -15.77
C LYS A 239 1.59 -32.63 -14.53
N LYS A 240 1.40 -31.56 -13.75
CA LYS A 240 0.65 -31.54 -12.50
C LYS A 240 -0.38 -30.40 -12.50
N ILE A 241 -1.21 -30.34 -11.46
CA ILE A 241 -2.13 -29.21 -11.25
C ILE A 241 -1.45 -28.18 -10.36
N ASN A 242 -1.54 -26.90 -10.72
CA ASN A 242 -0.89 -25.81 -9.97
C ASN A 242 -1.22 -25.81 -8.48
N THR A 243 -2.45 -26.18 -8.09
CA THR A 243 -2.86 -26.22 -6.68
C THR A 243 -2.07 -27.22 -5.83
N GLN A 244 -1.44 -28.22 -6.45
CA GLN A 244 -0.61 -29.21 -5.74
C GLN A 244 0.70 -28.60 -5.21
N TYR A 245 1.14 -27.48 -5.78
CA TYR A 245 2.36 -26.78 -5.36
C TYR A 245 2.11 -25.77 -4.25
N PHE A 246 0.86 -25.52 -3.86
CA PHE A 246 0.60 -24.67 -2.68
C PHE A 246 0.99 -25.42 -1.41
N THR A 247 1.56 -24.73 -0.43
CA THR A 247 1.84 -25.27 0.90
C THR A 247 0.52 -25.63 1.61
N GLU A 248 0.57 -26.63 2.48
CA GLU A 248 -0.65 -27.19 3.09
C GLU A 248 -1.14 -26.36 4.29
N ASP A 249 -0.19 -25.87 5.06
CA ASP A 249 -0.32 -25.08 6.28
C ASP A 249 -0.71 -23.62 6.03
N TYR A 250 -0.34 -23.06 4.87
CA TYR A 250 -0.60 -21.65 4.59
C TYR A 250 -1.18 -21.36 3.21
N GLY A 251 -0.51 -21.78 2.13
CA GLY A 251 -0.87 -21.42 0.76
C GLY A 251 -2.25 -21.94 0.33
N LEU A 252 -2.60 -23.17 0.70
CA LEU A 252 -3.93 -23.73 0.41
C LEU A 252 -5.07 -23.05 1.16
N PRO A 253 -4.98 -22.84 2.50
CA PRO A 253 -5.97 -22.04 3.23
C PRO A 253 -6.23 -20.69 2.55
N GLU A 254 -5.18 -19.94 2.25
CA GLU A 254 -5.27 -18.63 1.59
C GLU A 254 -5.90 -18.72 0.19
N LEU A 255 -5.53 -19.73 -0.60
CA LEU A 255 -6.13 -19.98 -1.91
C LEU A 255 -7.63 -20.26 -1.80
N LYS A 256 -8.05 -21.05 -0.80
CA LYS A 256 -9.47 -21.34 -0.57
C LYS A 256 -10.23 -20.09 -0.14
N ASP A 257 -9.65 -19.25 0.70
CA ASP A 257 -10.30 -18.01 1.13
C ASP A 257 -10.40 -16.99 -0.02
N HIS A 258 -9.37 -16.87 -0.86
CA HIS A 258 -9.45 -16.10 -2.10
C HIS A 258 -10.56 -16.62 -3.03
N LEU A 259 -10.66 -17.94 -3.21
CA LEU A 259 -11.73 -18.56 -4.00
C LEU A 259 -13.12 -18.24 -3.46
N LYS A 260 -13.32 -18.27 -2.13
CA LYS A 260 -14.59 -17.88 -1.50
C LYS A 260 -14.92 -16.42 -1.80
N GLY A 261 -13.95 -15.52 -1.62
CA GLY A 261 -14.13 -14.09 -1.93
C GLY A 261 -14.56 -13.87 -3.38
N VAL A 262 -13.88 -14.52 -4.33
CA VAL A 262 -14.23 -14.47 -5.75
C VAL A 262 -15.64 -15.00 -6.01
N MET A 263 -16.03 -16.13 -5.41
CA MET A 263 -17.37 -16.70 -5.58
C MET A 263 -18.47 -15.76 -5.06
N ILE A 264 -18.25 -15.08 -3.93
CA ILE A 264 -19.18 -14.08 -3.40
C ILE A 264 -19.35 -12.92 -4.38
N LEU A 265 -18.25 -12.45 -4.99
CA LEU A 265 -18.32 -11.39 -6.01
C LEU A 265 -19.06 -11.86 -7.28
N MET A 266 -18.90 -13.11 -7.68
CA MET A 266 -19.65 -13.69 -8.80
C MET A 266 -21.16 -13.75 -8.52
N ASP A 267 -21.55 -14.12 -7.31
CA ASP A 267 -22.96 -14.13 -6.89
C ASP A 267 -23.56 -12.73 -6.89
N ALA A 268 -22.84 -11.77 -6.31
CA ALA A 268 -23.28 -10.38 -6.25
C ALA A 268 -23.43 -9.73 -7.64
N ALA A 269 -22.61 -10.14 -8.62
CA ALA A 269 -22.70 -9.66 -9.99
C ALA A 269 -23.92 -10.22 -10.76
N GLY A 270 -24.63 -11.22 -10.23
CA GLY A 270 -25.86 -11.75 -10.84
C GLY A 270 -25.69 -12.39 -12.22
N GLY A 271 -24.46 -12.66 -12.66
CA GLY A 271 -24.15 -13.12 -14.02
C GLY A 271 -23.68 -12.03 -15.00
N SER A 272 -23.56 -10.78 -14.56
CA SER A 272 -22.98 -9.69 -15.37
C SER A 272 -21.44 -9.73 -15.30
N GLU A 273 -20.78 -9.99 -16.43
CA GLU A 273 -19.32 -9.96 -16.53
C GLU A 273 -18.75 -8.58 -16.17
N VAL A 274 -19.40 -7.52 -16.65
CA VAL A 274 -18.97 -6.13 -16.44
C VAL A 274 -19.02 -5.76 -14.96
N GLN A 275 -20.12 -6.09 -14.27
CA GLN A 275 -20.24 -5.82 -12.84
C GLN A 275 -19.24 -6.66 -12.03
N PHE A 276 -19.06 -7.94 -12.39
CA PHE A 276 -18.09 -8.81 -11.74
C PHE A 276 -16.68 -8.24 -11.87
N ASN A 277 -16.22 -7.90 -13.08
CA ASN A 277 -14.87 -7.36 -13.30
C ASN A 277 -14.66 -6.05 -12.53
N ARG A 278 -15.65 -5.16 -12.50
CA ARG A 278 -15.59 -3.92 -11.72
C ARG A 278 -15.42 -4.18 -10.22
N MET A 279 -16.21 -5.10 -9.66
CA MET A 279 -16.12 -5.46 -8.25
C MET A 279 -14.81 -6.19 -7.94
N LEU A 280 -14.37 -7.08 -8.82
CA LEU A 280 -13.13 -7.83 -8.71
C LEU A 280 -11.92 -6.90 -8.74
N ASN A 281 -11.85 -5.97 -9.70
CA ASN A 281 -10.74 -5.01 -9.80
C ASN A 281 -10.68 -4.07 -8.60
N ARG A 282 -11.83 -3.72 -8.01
CA ARG A 282 -11.89 -2.87 -6.81
C ARG A 282 -11.51 -3.62 -5.53
N ALA A 283 -12.04 -4.83 -5.33
CA ALA A 283 -11.87 -5.58 -4.09
C ALA A 283 -10.58 -6.42 -4.06
N LEU A 284 -10.19 -6.96 -5.21
CA LEU A 284 -9.06 -7.89 -5.41
C LEU A 284 -8.25 -7.47 -6.65
N PRO A 285 -7.59 -6.29 -6.64
CA PRO A 285 -6.78 -5.83 -7.76
C PRO A 285 -5.62 -6.79 -8.03
N LYS A 286 -5.15 -6.82 -9.29
CA LYS A 286 -3.92 -7.53 -9.64
C LYS A 286 -2.72 -6.81 -9.06
N TYR A 287 -1.70 -7.58 -8.69
CA TYR A 287 -0.44 -7.00 -8.26
C TYR A 287 0.36 -6.51 -9.46
N GLY A 288 0.72 -5.23 -9.47
CA GLY A 288 1.52 -4.61 -10.53
C GLY A 288 0.73 -3.92 -11.65
N ASP A 289 -0.62 -3.97 -11.62
CA ASP A 289 -1.47 -3.20 -12.54
C ASP A 289 -1.96 -1.91 -11.86
N THR A 290 -2.02 -0.81 -12.61
CA THR A 290 -2.67 0.45 -12.20
C THR A 290 -4.16 0.20 -11.95
N ILE A 291 -4.67 0.60 -10.79
CA ILE A 291 -6.10 0.49 -10.45
C ILE A 291 -6.91 1.29 -11.48
N GLU A 292 -7.85 0.65 -12.18
CA GLU A 292 -8.82 1.34 -13.03
C GLU A 292 -9.63 2.30 -12.17
N MET A 293 -9.46 3.61 -12.42
CA MET A 293 -10.32 4.63 -11.84
C MET A 293 -11.74 4.49 -12.42
N PRO A 294 -12.80 4.60 -11.59
CA PRO A 294 -14.14 4.78 -12.13
C PRO A 294 -14.13 6.03 -13.00
N LEU A 295 -14.43 5.87 -14.28
CA LEU A 295 -14.87 7.00 -15.10
C LEU A 295 -16.23 7.41 -14.54
N GLU A 296 -16.26 8.47 -13.74
CA GLU A 296 -17.50 9.20 -13.51
C GLU A 296 -17.88 9.81 -14.86
N GLY A 297 -18.92 9.24 -15.50
CA GLY A 297 -19.39 9.65 -16.81
C GLY A 297 -20.84 9.22 -17.04
N ASP A 298 -21.70 10.23 -16.99
CA ASP A 298 -23.03 10.38 -17.58
C ASP A 298 -24.24 9.71 -16.92
N SER A 299 -24.82 10.44 -15.95
CA SER A 299 -26.26 10.70 -15.86
C SER A 299 -26.50 12.05 -15.17
#